data_AF-A0A699T5G2-F1
#
_entry.id   AF-A0A699T5G2-F1
#
_cell.length_a   1.000
_cell.length_b   1.000
_cell.length_c   1.000
_cell.angle_alpha   90.00
_cell.angle_beta   90.00
_cell.angle_gamma   90.00
#
_symmetry.space_group_name_H-M   'P 1'
#
loop_
_entity.id
_entity.type
_entity.pdbx_description
1 polymer ?
#
loop_
_entity_poly.entity_id
_entity_poly.type
_entity_poly.pdbx_seq_one_letter_code
_entity_poly.pdbx_strand_id
1 'polypeptide(L)'
;LLTPLLTPLLTMRFMGFNEKWMNWISGYLSSTTSSILINGSPTREFNISRGLRQGDPLSPILFIIAMEGLHVAIEDDIAAGLYRGLKVNTLILSHLFFADDTLFIGEWSRGRQDLSDNFILSSNETDRAKITHHHRVRNLWN
;
A
#
# COMPACT_ATOMS: atom_id res chain seq x y z
N LEU A 1 -10.06 5.07 -7.19
CA LEU A 1 -10.68 4.79 -5.86
C LEU A 1 -10.76 3.28 -5.65
N LEU A 2 -9.61 2.65 -5.38
CA LEU A 2 -9.57 1.27 -4.88
C LEU A 2 -9.64 1.34 -3.36
N THR A 3 -10.62 0.69 -2.76
CA THR A 3 -10.78 0.69 -1.30
C THR A 3 -9.58 -0.02 -0.66
N PRO A 4 -8.98 0.51 0.42
CA PRO A 4 -7.77 -0.05 1.05
C PRO A 4 -7.88 -1.53 1.44
N LEU A 5 -9.10 -2.02 1.72
CA LEU A 5 -9.39 -3.42 2.05
C LEU A 5 -9.29 -4.36 0.85
N LEU A 6 -9.45 -3.88 -0.39
CA LEU A 6 -9.41 -4.73 -1.59
C LEU A 6 -8.01 -4.86 -2.18
N THR A 7 -7.06 -4.01 -1.78
CA THR A 7 -5.68 -4.03 -2.26
C THR A 7 -5.02 -5.41 -2.07
N PRO A 8 -5.10 -6.07 -0.89
CA PRO A 8 -4.51 -7.39 -0.70
C PRO A 8 -5.16 -8.46 -1.58
N LEU A 9 -6.49 -8.46 -1.73
CA LEU A 9 -7.20 -9.44 -2.54
C LEU A 9 -6.85 -9.33 -4.03
N LEU A 10 -6.72 -8.10 -4.55
CA LEU A 10 -6.28 -7.86 -5.91
C LEU A 10 -4.83 -8.31 -6.11
N THR A 11 -3.94 -7.96 -5.19
CA THR A 11 -2.54 -8.39 -5.25
C THR A 11 -2.42 -9.92 -5.20
N MET A 12 -3.14 -10.60 -4.30
CA MET A 12 -3.18 -12.07 -4.25
C MET A 12 -3.63 -12.67 -5.57
N ARG A 13 -4.63 -12.08 -6.23
CA ARG A 13 -5.09 -12.52 -7.54
C ARG A 13 -4.01 -12.36 -8.61
N PHE A 14 -3.32 -11.22 -8.63
CA PHE A 14 -2.21 -10.98 -9.56
C PHE A 14 -1.02 -11.92 -9.32
N MET A 15 -0.74 -12.25 -8.05
CA MET A 15 0.30 -13.21 -7.67
C MET A 15 -0.10 -14.68 -7.90
N GLY A 16 -1.31 -14.95 -8.42
CA GLY A 16 -1.76 -16.30 -8.77
C GLY A 16 -2.21 -17.15 -7.58
N PHE A 17 -2.61 -16.54 -6.46
CA PHE A 17 -3.19 -17.28 -5.34
C PHE A 17 -4.49 -17.97 -5.78
N ASN A 18 -4.72 -19.18 -5.27
CA ASN A 18 -5.93 -19.93 -5.61
C ASN A 18 -7.19 -19.32 -4.98
N GLU A 19 -8.34 -19.65 -5.56
CA GLU A 19 -9.66 -19.16 -5.12
C GLU A 19 -9.96 -19.50 -3.65
N LYS A 20 -9.47 -20.63 -3.14
CA LYS A 20 -9.69 -21.02 -1.75
C LYS A 20 -9.06 -20.04 -0.77
N TRP A 21 -7.81 -19.64 -1.01
CA TRP A 21 -7.12 -18.63 -0.20
C TRP A 21 -7.78 -17.26 -0.32
N MET A 22 -8.13 -16.85 -1.55
CA MET A 22 -8.82 -15.57 -1.77
C MET A 22 -10.16 -15.52 -1.04
N ASN A 23 -10.93 -16.60 -1.06
CA ASN A 23 -12.21 -16.68 -0.35
C ASN A 23 -12.07 -16.63 1.18
N TRP A 24 -11.03 -17.26 1.74
CA TRP A 24 -10.75 -17.16 3.18
C TRP A 24 -10.43 -15.74 3.61
N ILE A 25 -9.54 -15.06 2.88
CA ILE A 25 -9.19 -13.66 3.17
C ILE A 25 -10.40 -12.74 2.94
N SER A 26 -11.17 -12.95 1.88
CA SER A 26 -12.40 -12.19 1.62
C SER A 26 -13.44 -12.35 2.74
N GLY A 27 -13.66 -13.57 3.21
CA GLY A 27 -14.53 -13.85 4.36
C GLY A 27 -14.03 -13.20 5.65
N TYR A 28 -12.72 -13.23 5.88
CA TYR A 28 -12.11 -12.57 7.04
C TYR A 28 -12.32 -11.05 7.00
N LEU A 29 -12.00 -10.40 5.88
CA LEU A 29 -12.13 -8.95 5.72
C LEU A 29 -13.60 -8.48 5.80
N SER A 30 -14.53 -9.25 5.25
CA SER A 30 -15.95 -8.90 5.22
C SER A 30 -16.69 -9.13 6.55
N SER A 31 -16.16 -9.99 7.42
CA SER A 31 -16.77 -10.31 8.73
C SER A 31 -16.28 -9.44 9.88
N THR A 32 -15.36 -8.51 9.63
CA THR A 32 -14.75 -7.70 10.69
C THR A 32 -15.66 -6.56 11.14
N THR A 33 -16.06 -6.56 12.41
CA THR A 33 -16.82 -5.49 13.08
C THR A 33 -16.00 -4.84 14.19
N SER A 34 -16.38 -3.62 14.60
CA SER A 34 -15.78 -2.90 15.72
C SER A 34 -16.83 -2.14 16.53
N SER A 35 -16.50 -1.79 17.77
CA SER A 35 -17.29 -0.90 18.63
C SER A 35 -16.37 0.12 19.30
N ILE A 36 -16.92 1.26 19.69
CA ILE A 36 -16.20 2.32 20.41
C ILE A 36 -16.56 2.22 21.89
N LEU A 37 -15.58 2.31 22.79
CA LEU A 37 -15.83 2.39 24.22
C LEU A 37 -16.11 3.84 24.63
N ILE A 38 -17.28 4.09 25.23
CA ILE A 38 -17.66 5.38 25.81
C ILE A 38 -17.80 5.18 27.32
N ASN A 39 -16.92 5.82 28.11
CA ASN A 39 -16.86 5.65 29.57
C ASN A 39 -16.75 4.18 30.02
N GLY A 40 -16.01 3.37 29.26
CA GLY A 40 -15.85 1.94 29.53
C GLY A 40 -17.00 1.04 29.03
N SER A 41 -18.08 1.62 28.49
CA SER A 41 -19.20 0.88 27.92
C SER A 41 -19.12 0.84 26.39
N PRO A 42 -19.24 -0.33 25.75
CA PRO A 42 -19.18 -0.44 24.29
C PRO A 42 -20.44 0.13 23.62
N THR A 43 -20.26 0.82 22.49
CA THR A 43 -21.34 1.20 21.58
C THR A 43 -21.85 -0.01 20.81
N ARG A 44 -22.91 0.19 20.02
CA ARG A 44 -23.30 -0.77 18.98
C ARG A 44 -22.14 -1.01 18.02
N GLU A 45 -22.00 -2.27 17.59
CA GLU A 45 -21.02 -2.66 16.58
C GLU A 45 -21.35 -2.07 15.20
N PHE A 46 -20.29 -1.81 14.43
CA PHE A 46 -20.36 -1.38 13.04
C PHE A 46 -19.29 -2.09 12.21
N ASN A 47 -19.54 -2.23 10.91
CA ASN A 47 -18.61 -2.88 9.98
C ASN A 47 -17.41 -1.99 9.71
N ILE A 48 -16.22 -2.60 9.64
CA ILE A 48 -15.00 -1.89 9.23
C ILE A 48 -14.98 -1.80 7.70
N SER A 49 -14.89 -0.57 7.18
CA SER A 49 -14.86 -0.31 5.73
C SER A 49 -13.46 0.01 5.20
N ARG A 50 -12.49 0.27 6.09
CA ARG A 50 -11.08 0.55 5.79
C ARG A 50 -10.21 0.16 6.97
N GLY A 51 -8.94 -0.17 6.69
CA GLY A 51 -7.96 -0.54 7.71
C GLY A 51 -8.14 -1.96 8.23
N LEU A 52 -7.10 -2.49 8.85
CA LEU A 52 -7.14 -3.76 9.58
C LEU A 52 -6.99 -3.46 11.07
N ARG A 53 -7.50 -4.35 11.91
CA ARG A 53 -7.46 -4.15 13.36
C ARG A 53 -6.02 -4.25 13.85
N GLN A 54 -5.53 -3.22 14.55
CA GLN A 54 -4.22 -3.31 15.19
C GLN A 54 -4.20 -4.49 16.19
N GLY A 55 -3.15 -5.33 16.11
CA GLY A 55 -3.05 -6.56 16.91
C GLY A 55 -3.76 -7.77 16.30
N ASP A 56 -4.34 -7.66 15.10
CA ASP A 56 -4.80 -8.79 14.33
C ASP A 56 -3.61 -9.62 13.80
N PRO A 57 -3.57 -10.94 14.06
CA PRO A 57 -2.49 -11.81 13.61
C PRO A 57 -2.36 -11.92 12.08
N LEU A 58 -3.40 -11.64 11.30
CA LEU A 58 -3.36 -11.68 9.83
C LEU A 58 -2.88 -10.37 9.21
N SER A 59 -2.96 -9.27 9.94
CA SER A 59 -2.59 -7.94 9.42
C SER A 59 -1.15 -7.85 8.91
N PRO A 60 -0.13 -8.38 9.59
CA PRO A 60 1.24 -8.34 9.09
C PRO A 60 1.43 -9.07 7.75
N ILE A 61 0.76 -10.21 7.57
CA ILE A 61 0.87 -11.00 6.34
C ILE A 61 0.19 -10.29 5.18
N LEU A 62 -1.02 -9.76 5.40
CA LEU A 62 -1.74 -8.99 4.39
C LEU A 62 -0.97 -7.72 3.98
N PHE A 63 -0.29 -7.10 4.94
CA PHE A 63 0.60 -5.97 4.67
C PHE A 63 1.76 -6.36 3.76
N ILE A 64 2.48 -7.44 4.08
CA ILE A 64 3.60 -7.94 3.25
C ILE A 64 3.13 -8.25 1.82
N ILE A 65 1.97 -8.90 1.66
CA ILE A 65 1.42 -9.20 0.33
C ILE A 65 1.17 -7.92 -0.46
N ALA A 66 0.55 -6.90 0.16
CA ALA A 66 0.31 -5.63 -0.51
C ALA A 66 1.62 -4.92 -0.91
N MET A 67 2.63 -4.93 -0.04
CA MET A 67 3.94 -4.34 -0.32
C MET A 67 4.70 -5.09 -1.42
N GLU A 68 4.57 -6.41 -1.50
CA GLU A 68 5.15 -7.21 -2.58
C GLU A 68 4.50 -6.86 -3.93
N GLY A 69 3.18 -6.71 -3.97
CA GLY A 69 2.50 -6.24 -5.19
C GLY A 69 2.93 -4.83 -5.61
N LEU A 70 3.20 -3.95 -4.63
CA LEU A 70 3.75 -2.63 -4.88
C LEU A 70 5.18 -2.72 -5.45
N HIS A 71 6.03 -3.58 -4.89
CA HIS A 71 7.37 -3.83 -5.43
C HIS A 71 7.33 -4.25 -6.89
N VAL A 72 6.51 -5.27 -7.21
CA VAL A 72 6.38 -5.80 -8.58
C VAL A 72 5.90 -4.71 -9.54
N ALA A 73 4.92 -3.90 -9.15
CA ALA A 73 4.44 -2.80 -9.99
C ALA A 73 5.54 -1.76 -10.29
N ILE A 74 6.43 -1.49 -9.33
CA ILE A 74 7.56 -0.58 -9.54
C ILE A 74 8.60 -1.21 -10.47
N GLU A 75 8.91 -2.50 -10.29
CA GLU A 75 9.84 -3.22 -11.19
C GLU A 75 9.32 -3.25 -12.63
N ASP A 76 8.02 -3.46 -12.83
CA ASP A 76 7.38 -3.37 -14.15
C ASP A 76 7.55 -1.96 -14.77
N ASP A 77 7.38 -0.90 -13.98
CA ASP A 77 7.62 0.47 -14.42
C ASP A 77 9.09 0.74 -14.76
N ILE A 78 10.03 0.15 -14.02
CA ILE A 78 11.47 0.24 -14.32
C ILE A 78 11.79 -0.49 -15.63
N ALA A 79 11.29 -1.70 -15.79
CA ALA A 79 11.48 -2.51 -17.00
C ALA A 79 10.88 -1.84 -18.24
N ALA A 80 9.73 -1.17 -18.09
CA ALA A 80 9.10 -0.38 -19.15
C ALA A 80 9.79 0.97 -19.41
N GLY A 81 10.79 1.36 -18.61
CA GLY A 81 11.46 2.66 -18.70
C GLY A 81 10.58 3.83 -18.26
N LEU A 82 9.47 3.56 -17.58
CA LEU A 82 8.52 4.54 -17.05
C LEU A 82 8.97 5.10 -15.70
N TYR A 83 9.82 4.37 -14.98
CA TYR A 83 10.48 4.82 -13.76
C TYR A 83 12.00 4.57 -13.85
N ARG A 84 12.80 5.53 -13.40
CA ARG A 84 14.26 5.41 -13.35
C ARG A 84 14.75 5.60 -11.92
N GLY A 85 15.19 4.51 -11.31
CA GLY A 85 15.83 4.55 -9.99
C GLY A 85 17.23 5.17 -10.00
N LEU A 86 17.76 5.46 -8.81
CA LEU A 86 19.12 5.96 -8.63
C LEU A 86 20.14 4.83 -8.79
N LYS A 87 21.04 4.95 -9.77
CA LYS A 87 22.13 3.98 -9.95
C LYS A 87 23.29 4.28 -9.00
N VAL A 88 23.56 3.36 -8.08
CA VAL A 88 24.72 3.39 -7.17
C VAL A 88 25.60 2.18 -7.50
N ASN A 89 26.71 2.42 -8.21
CA ASN A 89 27.57 1.37 -8.78
C ASN A 89 26.77 0.42 -9.70
N THR A 90 26.60 -0.83 -9.28
CA THR A 90 25.83 -1.87 -9.98
C THR A 90 24.40 -2.01 -9.47
N LEU A 91 24.06 -1.37 -8.34
CA LEU A 91 22.73 -1.41 -7.73
C LEU A 91 21.87 -0.28 -8.29
N ILE A 92 20.60 -0.59 -8.58
CA ILE A 92 19.57 0.42 -8.84
C ILE A 92 18.73 0.53 -7.58
N LEU A 93 18.80 1.68 -6.92
CA LEU A 93 17.98 2.02 -5.76
C LEU A 93 16.73 2.76 -6.26
N SER A 94 15.60 2.08 -6.25
CA SER A 94 14.31 2.55 -6.76
C SER A 94 13.33 2.92 -5.64
N HIS A 95 13.28 2.09 -4.60
CA HIS A 95 12.40 2.27 -3.44
C HIS A 95 12.94 1.56 -2.20
N LEU A 96 12.43 1.95 -1.04
CA LEU A 96 12.69 1.34 0.26
C LEU A 96 11.37 1.24 1.05
N PHE A 97 11.08 0.07 1.59
CA PHE A 97 9.92 -0.16 2.44
C PHE A 97 10.36 -0.39 3.89
N PHE A 98 9.73 0.30 4.83
CA PHE A 98 9.94 0.09 6.26
C PHE A 98 8.64 0.28 7.01
N ALA A 99 8.04 -0.81 7.49
CA ALA A 99 6.69 -0.79 8.06
C ALA A 99 5.74 -0.01 7.13
N ASP A 100 4.99 0.95 7.63
CA ASP A 100 4.08 1.82 6.87
C ASP A 100 4.77 2.92 6.06
N ASP A 101 6.07 3.13 6.24
CA ASP A 101 6.84 4.11 5.47
C ASP A 101 7.37 3.50 4.16
N THR A 102 7.24 4.25 3.08
CA THR A 102 7.79 3.92 1.77
C THR A 102 8.55 5.12 1.24
N LEU A 103 9.79 4.92 0.80
CA LEU A 103 10.60 5.95 0.16
C LEU A 103 10.82 5.58 -1.30
N PHE A 104 10.51 6.48 -2.21
CA PHE A 104 10.79 6.34 -3.64
C PHE A 104 12.00 7.19 -4.03
N ILE A 105 12.94 6.60 -4.75
CA ILE A 105 14.21 7.22 -5.12
C ILE A 105 14.38 7.08 -6.63
N GLY A 106 14.08 8.15 -7.36
CA GLY A 106 14.14 8.12 -8.82
C GLY A 106 13.26 9.17 -9.47
N GLU A 107 13.06 9.00 -10.78
CA GLU A 107 12.25 9.88 -11.62
C GLU A 107 11.25 9.06 -12.44
N TRP A 108 9.96 9.43 -12.39
CA TRP A 108 8.94 8.92 -13.30
C TRP A 108 8.91 9.71 -14.60
N SER A 109 8.56 9.03 -15.69
CA SER A 109 8.22 9.67 -16.96
C SER A 109 6.97 10.55 -16.80
N ARG A 110 6.92 11.71 -17.49
CA ARG A 110 5.85 12.73 -17.32
C ARG A 110 4.42 12.21 -17.46
N GLY A 111 4.20 11.15 -18.25
CA GLY A 111 2.87 10.55 -18.46
C GLY A 111 2.50 9.45 -17.47
N ARG A 112 3.40 9.05 -16.57
CA ARG A 112 3.12 8.15 -15.44
C ARG A 112 3.07 8.90 -14.11
N GLN A 113 3.61 10.11 -14.06
CA GLN A 113 3.73 10.92 -12.85
C GLN A 113 2.36 11.31 -12.25
N ASP A 114 1.38 11.56 -13.12
CA ASP A 114 -0.02 11.79 -12.77
C ASP A 114 -0.71 10.54 -12.20
N LEU A 115 -0.38 9.35 -12.69
CA LEU A 115 -0.88 8.08 -12.16
C LEU A 115 -0.17 7.68 -10.87
N SER A 116 1.13 7.97 -10.73
CA SER A 116 1.88 7.74 -9.49
C SER A 116 1.37 8.64 -8.37
N ASP A 117 1.02 9.89 -8.65
CA ASP A 117 0.45 10.81 -7.66
C ASP A 117 -0.95 10.38 -7.17
N ASN A 118 -1.67 9.59 -7.97
CA ASN A 118 -2.96 9.01 -7.60
C ASN A 118 -2.84 7.69 -6.83
N PHE A 119 -1.73 6.97 -6.99
CA PHE A 119 -1.45 5.68 -6.35
C PHE A 119 -0.65 5.83 -5.06
N ILE A 120 0.30 6.76 -5.04
CA ILE A 120 1.05 7.23 -3.87
C ILE A 120 0.20 8.35 -3.25
N LEU A 121 -0.56 8.04 -2.21
CA LEU A 121 -1.37 9.04 -1.50
C LEU A 121 -0.49 10.25 -1.14
N SER A 122 -0.86 11.41 -1.69
CA SER A 122 -0.15 12.67 -1.56
C SER A 122 0.08 13.04 -0.08
N SER A 123 1.33 13.12 0.35
CA SER A 123 1.71 13.90 1.52
C SER A 123 2.08 15.33 1.08
N ASN A 124 1.17 16.27 1.38
CA ASN A 124 1.22 17.73 1.33
C ASN A 124 2.33 18.44 0.53
N GLU A 125 1.87 19.39 -0.29
CA GLU A 125 2.65 20.47 -0.92
C GLU A 125 3.62 21.14 0.06
N THR A 126 4.92 20.89 -0.09
CA THR A 126 5.96 21.92 -0.13
C THR A 126 7.24 21.32 -0.73
N ASP A 127 8.03 22.17 -1.37
CA ASP A 127 9.42 21.91 -1.80
C ASP A 127 9.65 21.39 -3.22
N ARG A 128 9.25 22.25 -4.17
CA ARG A 128 9.96 22.39 -5.45
C ARG A 128 11.41 22.83 -5.20
N ALA A 129 12.35 21.89 -5.19
CA ALA A 129 13.62 21.90 -5.95
C ALA A 129 14.61 20.87 -5.38
N LYS A 130 15.18 20.06 -6.28
CA LYS A 130 16.25 19.05 -6.10
C LYS A 130 15.85 17.77 -5.34
N ILE A 131 15.48 16.77 -6.15
CA ILE A 131 15.75 15.32 -6.01
C ILE A 131 15.91 14.84 -4.56
N THR A 132 14.78 14.55 -3.91
CA THR A 132 14.54 13.45 -2.95
C THR A 132 13.05 13.55 -2.64
N HIS A 133 12.20 12.82 -3.37
CA HIS A 133 10.77 12.84 -3.09
C HIS A 133 10.50 11.95 -1.88
N HIS A 134 10.52 12.53 -0.70
CA HIS A 134 10.04 11.87 0.52
C HIS A 134 8.51 11.82 0.49
N HIS A 135 7.96 10.88 -0.27
CA HIS A 135 6.52 10.62 -0.23
C HIS A 135 6.22 9.78 1.01
N ARG A 136 5.48 10.36 1.95
CA ARG A 136 5.03 9.62 3.13
C ARG A 136 3.67 9.03 2.82
N VAL A 137 3.58 7.72 2.63
CA VAL A 137 2.28 7.05 2.53
C VAL A 137 1.67 6.97 3.93
N ARG A 138 1.14 8.09 4.43
CA ARG A 138 0.32 8.07 5.63
C ARG A 138 -1.10 7.64 5.27
N ASN A 139 -1.53 6.58 5.96
CA ASN A 139 -2.92 6.16 6.12
C ASN A 139 -3.60 5.56 4.89
N LEU A 140 -3.13 4.37 4.49
CA LEU A 140 -4.03 3.33 3.97
C LEU A 140 -4.59 2.43 5.08
N TRP A 141 -3.98 2.48 6.27
CA TRP A 141 -4.11 1.42 7.28
C TRP A 141 -4.43 1.90 8.71
N ASN A 142 -4.57 3.22 8.92
CA ASN A 142 -5.11 3.82 10.16
C ASN A 142 -6.29 4.73 9.83
#